data_AF-A0A9D1NZ74-F1
#
_entry.id   AF-A0A9D1NZ74-F1
#
_cell.length_a   1.000
_cell.length_b   1.000
_cell.length_c   1.000
_cell.angle_alpha   90.00
_cell.angle_beta   90.00
_cell.angle_gamma   90.00
#
_symmetry.space_group_name_H-M   'P 1'
#
loop_
_entity.id
_entity.type
_entity.pdbx_description
1 polymer ?
#
loop_
_entity_poly.entity_id
_entity_poly.type
_entity_poly.pdbx_seq_one_letter_code
_entity_poly.pdbx_strand_id
1 'polypeptide(L)'
;MKQIEYRVSPVPCSTRPLKFDETLCIGCNRCAGVCQCDILIPNPEKGRPPVVMYPGECYYCGACVMACPREGAIRLVHPLMNQAKFVPVKKTDLVDKNAG
;
A
#
# COMPACT_ATOMS: atom_id res chain seq x y z
N MET A 1 -32.02 -16.65 9.40
CA MET A 1 -31.29 -15.79 8.43
C MET A 1 -30.33 -16.71 7.67
N LYS A 2 -30.42 -16.80 6.34
CA LYS A 2 -29.51 -17.66 5.55
C LYS A 2 -28.13 -17.01 5.52
N GLN A 3 -27.11 -17.74 5.94
CA GLN A 3 -25.72 -17.33 5.79
C GLN A 3 -25.39 -17.37 4.29
N ILE A 4 -25.06 -16.23 3.70
CA ILE A 4 -24.59 -16.15 2.33
C ILE A 4 -23.08 -16.39 2.36
N GLU A 5 -22.64 -17.49 1.75
CA GLU A 5 -21.23 -17.81 1.58
C GLU A 5 -20.72 -17.07 0.34
N TYR A 6 -19.98 -15.97 0.56
CA TYR A 6 -19.33 -15.23 -0.52
C TYR A 6 -18.00 -15.89 -0.86
N ARG A 7 -17.85 -16.35 -2.11
CA ARG A 7 -16.57 -16.80 -2.66
C ARG A 7 -15.99 -15.69 -3.52
N VAL A 8 -14.76 -15.30 -3.20
CA VAL A 8 -14.09 -14.20 -3.87
C VAL A 8 -12.70 -14.70 -4.26
N SER A 9 -12.26 -14.41 -5.48
CA SER A 9 -10.92 -14.73 -5.98
C SER A 9 -10.15 -13.46 -6.33
N PRO A 10 -8.82 -13.42 -6.15
CA PRO A 10 -8.02 -12.25 -6.50
C PRO A 10 -8.16 -11.92 -7.99
N VAL A 11 -8.42 -10.66 -8.30
CA VAL A 11 -8.47 -10.20 -9.69
C VAL A 11 -7.03 -10.16 -10.23
N PRO A 12 -6.71 -10.90 -11.31
CA PRO A 12 -5.38 -10.85 -11.89
C PRO A 12 -5.17 -9.48 -12.53
N CYS A 13 -4.14 -8.75 -12.08
CA CYS A 13 -3.68 -7.55 -12.75
C CYS A 13 -2.16 -7.40 -12.62
N SER A 14 -1.56 -6.53 -13.44
CA SER A 14 -0.13 -6.24 -13.41
C SER A 14 0.29 -5.37 -12.22
N THR A 15 -0.67 -4.81 -11.50
CA THR A 15 -0.45 -3.88 -10.40
C THR A 15 -0.18 -4.62 -9.09
N ARG A 16 0.86 -4.20 -8.37
CA ARG A 16 1.13 -4.69 -7.00
C ARG A 16 1.34 -3.51 -6.05
N PRO A 17 0.24 -2.85 -5.63
CA PRO A 17 0.33 -1.55 -4.98
C PRO A 17 0.80 -1.63 -3.53
N LEU A 18 0.65 -2.79 -2.89
CA LEU A 18 0.98 -3.00 -1.49
C LEU A 18 2.00 -4.11 -1.33
N LYS A 19 3.00 -3.88 -0.48
CA LYS A 19 3.97 -4.88 -0.04
C LYS A 19 3.91 -4.98 1.48
N PHE A 20 3.72 -6.20 1.98
CA PHE A 20 3.71 -6.48 3.41
C PHE A 20 5.04 -7.09 3.85
N ASP A 21 5.43 -6.79 5.08
CA ASP A 21 6.46 -7.52 5.80
C ASP A 21 5.77 -8.49 6.78
N GLU A 22 5.80 -9.78 6.45
CA GLU A 22 5.12 -10.82 7.22
C GLU A 22 5.69 -10.99 8.63
N THR A 23 6.94 -10.56 8.88
CA THR A 23 7.57 -10.68 10.20
C THR A 23 7.09 -9.59 11.17
N LEU A 24 6.64 -8.46 10.64
CA LEU A 24 6.17 -7.31 11.41
C LEU A 24 4.65 -7.22 11.49
N CYS A 25 3.95 -7.76 10.48
CA CYS A 25 2.50 -7.76 10.43
C CYS A 25 1.92 -8.65 11.54
N ILE A 26 0.89 -8.13 12.22
CA ILE A 26 0.19 -8.86 13.30
C ILE A 26 -1.24 -9.25 12.90
N GLY A 27 -1.61 -9.11 11.62
CA GLY A 27 -2.95 -9.47 11.13
C GLY A 27 -4.11 -8.69 11.76
N CYS A 28 -3.89 -7.46 12.25
CA CYS A 28 -4.92 -6.67 12.94
C CYS A 28 -6.01 -6.08 12.04
N ASN A 29 -5.84 -6.15 10.71
CA ASN A 29 -6.79 -5.68 9.69
C ASN A 29 -7.20 -4.20 9.74
N ARG A 30 -6.52 -3.35 10.53
CA ARG A 30 -6.77 -1.90 10.53
C ARG A 30 -6.56 -1.28 9.15
N CYS A 31 -5.57 -1.74 8.40
CA CYS A 31 -5.33 -1.31 7.01
C CYS A 31 -6.50 -1.65 6.08
N ALA A 32 -7.20 -2.77 6.30
CA ALA A 32 -8.41 -3.11 5.55
C ALA A 32 -9.57 -2.17 5.92
N GLY A 33 -9.78 -1.92 7.21
CA GLY A 33 -10.87 -1.05 7.69
C GLY A 33 -10.76 0.44 7.31
N VAL A 34 -9.56 0.93 6.98
CA VAL A 34 -9.36 2.31 6.51
C VAL A 34 -9.32 2.45 4.99
N CYS A 35 -9.36 1.35 4.25
CA CYS A 35 -9.26 1.39 2.80
C CYS A 35 -10.59 1.88 2.20
N GLN A 36 -10.59 3.08 1.62
CA GLN A 36 -11.80 3.65 1.00
C GLN A 36 -12.28 2.89 -0.25
N CYS A 37 -11.45 1.99 -0.77
CA CYS A 37 -11.71 1.22 -1.98
C CYS A 37 -11.97 -0.27 -1.66
N ASP A 38 -11.98 -0.67 -0.39
CA ASP A 38 -12.21 -2.06 0.06
C ASP A 38 -11.39 -3.14 -0.68
N ILE A 39 -10.15 -2.81 -1.08
CA ILE A 39 -9.30 -3.74 -1.85
C ILE A 39 -8.66 -4.84 -0.99
N LEU A 40 -8.82 -4.78 0.33
CA LEU A 40 -8.16 -5.65 1.30
C LEU A 40 -9.19 -6.49 2.04
N ILE A 41 -8.99 -7.80 2.08
CA ILE A 41 -9.83 -8.74 2.82
C ILE A 41 -9.00 -9.38 3.94
N PRO A 42 -9.55 -9.56 5.16
CA PRO A 42 -8.87 -10.29 6.21
C PRO A 42 -8.35 -11.65 5.75
N ASN A 43 -7.12 -11.97 6.14
CA ASN A 43 -6.54 -13.27 5.80
C ASN A 43 -7.27 -14.39 6.58
N PRO A 44 -7.60 -15.53 5.94
CA PRO A 44 -8.11 -16.70 6.66
C PRO A 44 -7.14 -17.22 7.72
N GLU A 45 -5.83 -17.07 7.51
CA GLU A 45 -4.79 -17.40 8.48
C GLU A 45 -4.59 -16.23 9.46
N LYS A 46 -4.81 -16.48 10.75
CA LYS A 46 -4.62 -15.46 11.80
C LYS A 46 -3.16 -15.00 11.85
N GLY A 47 -2.97 -13.70 12.06
CA GLY A 47 -1.63 -13.09 12.17
C GLY A 47 -0.97 -12.78 10.82
N ARG A 48 -1.52 -13.27 9.70
CA ARG A 48 -0.99 -12.97 8.37
C ARG A 48 -1.51 -11.63 7.84
N PRO A 49 -0.79 -11.00 6.88
CA PRO A 49 -1.27 -9.80 6.20
C PRO A 49 -2.58 -10.04 5.43
N PRO A 50 -3.47 -9.04 5.32
CA PRO A 50 -4.69 -9.16 4.52
C PRO A 50 -4.39 -9.47 3.05
N VAL A 51 -5.33 -10.14 2.41
CA VAL A 51 -5.26 -10.46 0.98
C VAL A 51 -5.63 -9.21 0.18
N VAL A 52 -4.80 -8.84 -0.80
CA VAL A 52 -5.09 -7.74 -1.74
C VAL A 52 -5.95 -8.30 -2.87
N MET A 53 -7.24 -8.03 -2.83
CA MET A 53 -8.22 -8.65 -3.71
C MET A 53 -8.40 -7.92 -5.04
N TYR A 54 -8.42 -6.59 -4.96
CA TYR A 54 -8.64 -5.70 -6.10
C TYR A 54 -7.44 -4.77 -6.26
N PRO A 55 -6.24 -5.30 -6.57
CA PRO A 55 -5.02 -4.48 -6.63
C PRO A 55 -5.07 -3.35 -7.66
N GLY A 56 -5.89 -3.49 -8.72
CA GLY A 56 -6.10 -2.46 -9.73
C GLY A 56 -6.86 -1.22 -9.23
N GLU A 57 -7.69 -1.38 -8.20
CA GLU A 57 -8.54 -0.30 -7.66
C GLU A 57 -7.81 0.56 -6.61
N CYS A 58 -6.52 0.30 -6.34
CA CYS A 58 -5.76 1.06 -5.37
C CYS A 58 -5.43 2.46 -5.87
N TYR A 59 -5.87 3.49 -5.14
CA TYR A 59 -5.61 4.90 -5.46
C TYR A 59 -4.27 5.43 -4.93
N TYR A 60 -3.47 4.58 -4.30
CA TYR A 60 -2.18 4.99 -3.74
C TYR A 60 -2.26 6.13 -2.70
N CYS A 61 -3.38 6.23 -1.97
CA CYS A 61 -3.58 7.30 -0.98
C CYS A 61 -2.74 7.16 0.30
N GLY A 62 -2.19 5.96 0.58
CA GLY A 62 -1.33 5.73 1.74
C GLY A 62 -2.05 5.60 3.09
N ALA A 63 -3.40 5.69 3.15
CA ALA A 63 -4.17 5.58 4.38
C ALA A 63 -3.88 4.29 5.16
N CYS A 64 -3.73 3.16 4.45
CA CYS A 64 -3.38 1.87 5.05
C CYS A 64 -1.99 1.85 5.71
N VAL A 65 -1.02 2.61 5.18
CA VAL A 65 0.33 2.75 5.75
C VAL A 65 0.27 3.61 7.00
N MET A 66 -0.41 4.75 6.94
CA MET A 66 -0.56 5.67 8.08
C MET A 66 -1.32 5.04 9.25
N ALA A 67 -2.33 4.21 8.96
CA ALA A 67 -3.12 3.56 10.00
C ALA A 67 -2.40 2.34 10.63
N CYS A 68 -1.33 1.82 10.01
CA CYS A 68 -0.69 0.61 10.50
C CYS A 68 0.06 0.88 11.82
N PRO A 69 -0.25 0.16 12.91
CA PRO A 69 0.44 0.36 14.19
C PRO A 69 1.86 -0.23 14.23
N ARG A 70 2.26 -0.97 13.20
CA ARG A 70 3.58 -1.59 13.06
C ARG A 70 4.30 -0.90 11.91
N GLU A 71 5.17 0.04 12.24
CA GLU A 71 5.93 0.79 11.25
C GLU A 71 6.70 -0.17 10.31
N GLY A 72 6.61 0.08 9.01
CA GLY A 72 7.26 -0.75 7.99
C GLY A 72 6.57 -2.08 7.65
N ALA A 73 5.54 -2.50 8.40
CA ALA A 73 4.82 -3.75 8.15
C ALA A 73 4.02 -3.73 6.82
N ILE A 74 3.70 -2.56 6.32
CA ILE A 74 3.05 -2.33 5.02
C ILE A 74 3.76 -1.16 4.34
N ARG A 75 3.98 -1.30 3.03
CA ARG A 75 4.56 -0.26 2.18
C ARG A 75 3.72 -0.12 0.92
N LEU A 76 3.59 1.13 0.47
CA LEU A 76 2.94 1.47 -0.78
C LEU A 76 3.98 1.48 -1.90
N VAL A 77 3.70 0.77 -2.99
CA VAL A 77 4.55 0.68 -4.18
C VAL A 77 3.85 1.46 -5.29
N HIS A 78 4.20 2.73 -5.45
CA HIS A 78 3.67 3.56 -6.53
C HIS A 78 4.07 2.98 -7.88
N PRO A 79 3.20 3.07 -8.91
CA PRO A 79 3.55 2.64 -10.24
C PRO A 79 4.61 3.59 -10.82
N LEU A 80 5.38 3.12 -11.80
CA LEU A 80 6.60 3.82 -12.27
C LEU A 80 6.34 5.29 -12.64
N MET A 81 5.20 5.59 -13.26
CA MET A 81 4.81 6.95 -13.65
C MET A 81 4.57 7.90 -12.46
N ASN A 82 4.29 7.38 -11.26
CA ASN A 82 4.03 8.15 -10.05
C ASN A 82 5.24 8.16 -9.09
N GLN A 83 6.36 7.52 -9.44
CA GLN A 83 7.55 7.51 -8.59
C GLN A 83 8.34 8.81 -8.78
N ALA A 84 8.62 9.51 -7.69
CA ALA A 84 9.46 10.69 -7.72
C ALA A 84 10.88 10.32 -8.15
N LYS A 85 11.34 10.91 -9.26
CA LYS A 85 12.74 10.84 -9.66
C LYS A 85 13.50 11.93 -8.93
N PHE A 86 14.01 11.61 -7.74
CA PHE A 86 14.94 12.48 -7.05
C PHE A 86 16.27 12.49 -7.82
N VAL A 87 16.51 13.57 -8.56
CA VAL A 87 17.81 13.81 -9.22
C VAL A 87 18.62 14.71 -8.29
N PRO A 88 19.85 14.33 -7.91
CA PRO A 88 20.70 15.22 -7.15
C PRO A 88 20.96 16.48 -7.98
N VAL A 89 20.70 17.66 -7.39
CA VAL A 89 21.05 18.94 -8.01
C VAL A 89 22.57 19.00 -8.11
N LYS A 90 23.11 19.33 -9.29
CA LYS A 90 24.56 19.52 -9.41
C LYS A 90 24.93 20.76 -8.60
N LYS A 91 26.03 20.70 -7.84
CA LYS A 91 26.49 21.81 -6.99
C LYS A 91 26.68 23.13 -7.77
N THR A 92 26.94 23.06 -9.07
CA THR A 92 27.03 24.22 -9.97
C THR A 92 25.73 25.03 -10.03
N ASP A 93 24.58 24.38 -9.96
CA ASP A 93 23.26 25.01 -10.18
C ASP A 93 22.73 25.72 -8.91
N LEU A 94 23.44 25.60 -7.79
CA LEU A 94 23.13 26.21 -6.50
C LEU A 94 23.91 27.51 -6.26
N VAL A 95 25.04 27.70 -6.92
CA VAL A 95 25.88 28.91 -6.79
C VAL A 95 25.19 30.12 -7.44
N ASP A 96 24.49 29.91 -8.56
CA ASP A 96 23.81 30.98 -9.31
C ASP A 96 22.56 31.55 -8.62
N LYS A 97 22.05 30.91 -7.55
CA LYS A 97 20.82 31.35 -6.86
C LYS A 97 21.06 32.21 -5.62
N ASN A 98 22.31 32.34 -5.18
CA ASN A 98 22.70 33.15 -4.01
C ASN A 98 23.54 34.38 -4.38
N ALA A 99 23.66 34.69 -5.68
CA ALA A 99 24.19 35.95 -6.19
C ALA A 99 23.03 36.89 -6.52
N GLY A 100 22.51 37.57 -5.49
CA GLY A 100 21.43 38.55 -5.58
C GLY A 100 21.20 39.21 -4.24
#